data_AF-A0A9P6GX95-F1
#
_entry.id   AF-A0A9P6GX95-F1
#
_cell.length_a   1.000
_cell.length_b   1.000
_cell.length_c   1.000
_cell.angle_alpha   90.00
_cell.angle_beta   90.00
_cell.angle_gamma   90.00
#
_symmetry.space_group_name_H-M   'P 1'
#
loop_
_entity.id
_entity.type
_entity.pdbx_description
1 polymer ?
#
loop_
_entity_poly.entity_id
_entity_poly.type
_entity_poly.pdbx_seq_one_letter_code
_entity_poly.pdbx_strand_id
1 'polypeptide(L)'
;MISVLIFLLGCYCYVDVEHSDSSTDINSYGANQYEEEYGKFPAHVLSEKDPKPKDLNRRCTTDNFTYIINLNVHLQKYAAESIEDAAKSKLGMNLKQRDAILSYFGTIANELNADLARLGVQVVIQLKRYKAEDFIDTNSFDTSCEIKDAVTDRLDSSFNQLKDVFQDSIGLQLFVWTCPQVNSSFLTLKINKNEDCGRVIGVLWQGIDPTSTSIKSGVLEAITGIPDLYLDGSLPVDRVFSNVCRYSGKCVGVEPGVIGWKQFDVLKLIHAIPDDTHEHA
;
A
#
# COMPACT_ATOMS: atom_id res chain seq x y z
N MET A 1 -51.30 -52.84 21.76
CA MET A 1 -52.04 -53.12 20.52
C MET A 1 -52.77 -51.86 20.08
N ILE A 2 -52.17 -51.06 19.18
CA ILE A 2 -52.89 -50.17 18.26
C ILE A 2 -52.04 -50.10 16.99
N SER A 3 -52.59 -50.64 15.90
CA SER A 3 -52.13 -50.43 14.53
C SER A 3 -52.40 -49.01 14.10
N VAL A 4 -51.49 -48.38 13.35
CA VAL A 4 -51.87 -47.33 12.40
C VAL A 4 -51.11 -47.55 11.09
N LEU A 5 -51.91 -47.65 10.04
CA LEU A 5 -51.60 -47.85 8.64
C LEU A 5 -50.66 -46.77 8.07
N ILE A 6 -49.74 -47.22 7.22
CA ILE A 6 -48.97 -46.41 6.27
C ILE A 6 -49.83 -46.27 5.01
N PHE A 7 -50.17 -45.04 4.63
CA PHE A 7 -50.68 -44.70 3.30
C PHE A 7 -49.67 -43.81 2.57
N LEU A 8 -49.14 -44.36 1.48
CA LEU A 8 -48.41 -43.68 0.41
C LEU A 8 -49.41 -42.94 -0.48
N LEU A 9 -49.08 -41.70 -0.85
CA LEU A 9 -49.47 -40.92 -2.05
C LEU A 9 -48.73 -39.58 -1.88
N GLY A 10 -47.73 -39.20 -2.68
CA GLY A 10 -47.77 -39.13 -4.13
C GLY A 10 -48.19 -37.72 -4.54
N CYS A 11 -47.26 -36.75 -4.48
CA CYS A 11 -47.36 -35.49 -5.22
C CYS A 11 -45.95 -35.01 -5.59
N TYR A 12 -45.64 -35.19 -6.88
CA TYR A 12 -44.55 -34.54 -7.59
C TYR A 12 -44.82 -33.03 -7.60
N CYS A 13 -43.93 -32.23 -7.02
CA CYS A 13 -43.77 -30.83 -7.41
C CYS A 13 -42.50 -30.74 -8.25
N TYR A 14 -42.73 -30.60 -9.55
CA TYR A 14 -41.76 -30.25 -10.58
C TYR A 14 -41.25 -28.84 -10.27
N VAL A 15 -39.95 -28.70 -10.00
CA VAL A 15 -39.28 -27.40 -9.91
C VAL A 15 -38.42 -27.30 -11.16
N ASP A 16 -38.85 -26.46 -12.10
CA ASP A 16 -38.03 -26.05 -13.25
C ASP A 16 -36.80 -25.31 -12.73
N VAL A 17 -35.63 -25.93 -12.93
CA VAL A 17 -34.33 -25.28 -12.79
C VAL A 17 -34.03 -24.65 -14.13
N GLU A 18 -34.38 -23.37 -14.29
CA GLU A 18 -33.83 -22.56 -15.37
C GLU A 18 -32.31 -22.47 -15.17
N HIS A 19 -31.57 -23.16 -16.03
CA HIS A 19 -30.17 -22.89 -16.31
C HIS A 19 -30.09 -21.48 -16.91
N SER A 20 -29.75 -20.49 -16.09
CA SER A 20 -29.13 -19.28 -16.61
C SER A 20 -27.63 -19.53 -16.73
N ASP A 21 -27.18 -19.66 -17.98
CA ASP A 21 -25.79 -19.62 -18.35
C ASP A 21 -25.19 -18.30 -17.83
N SER A 22 -24.49 -18.38 -16.69
CA SER A 22 -23.58 -17.33 -16.24
C SER A 22 -22.30 -17.45 -17.07
N SER A 23 -22.34 -16.89 -18.29
CA SER A 23 -21.14 -16.47 -18.99
C SER A 23 -20.46 -15.40 -18.13
N THR A 24 -19.45 -15.80 -17.36
CA THR A 24 -18.50 -14.87 -16.76
C THR A 24 -17.69 -14.26 -17.90
N ASP A 25 -18.18 -13.13 -18.40
CA ASP A 25 -17.42 -12.24 -19.27
C ASP A 25 -16.22 -11.70 -18.48
N ILE A 26 -15.10 -12.41 -18.64
CA ILE A 26 -13.76 -11.88 -18.54
C ILE A 26 -13.65 -10.85 -19.66
N ASN A 27 -13.84 -9.56 -19.35
CA ASN A 27 -13.15 -8.41 -19.95
C ASN A 27 -13.92 -7.10 -19.73
N SER A 28 -13.47 -6.30 -18.77
CA SER A 28 -13.52 -4.85 -18.86
C SER A 28 -12.49 -4.24 -17.90
N TYR A 29 -11.21 -4.46 -18.19
CA TYR A 29 -10.12 -3.69 -17.60
C TYR A 29 -9.99 -2.37 -18.38
N GLY A 30 -10.94 -1.47 -18.13
CA GLY A 30 -10.94 -0.12 -18.67
C GLY A 30 -10.18 0.84 -17.77
N ALA A 31 -9.43 1.75 -18.38
CA ALA A 31 -8.52 2.75 -17.81
C ALA A 31 -9.06 3.72 -16.74
N ASN A 32 -10.26 3.49 -16.19
CA ASN A 32 -10.95 4.38 -15.25
C ASN A 32 -10.81 3.97 -13.77
N GLN A 33 -10.18 2.85 -13.43
CA GLN A 33 -10.03 2.42 -12.03
C GLN A 33 -8.93 3.15 -11.25
N TYR A 34 -8.02 3.86 -11.91
CA TYR A 34 -6.83 4.44 -11.26
C TYR A 34 -7.05 5.88 -10.77
N GLU A 35 -7.94 6.63 -11.41
CA GLU A 35 -8.50 7.87 -10.84
C GLU A 35 -9.35 7.59 -9.59
N GLU A 36 -9.80 6.35 -9.39
CA GLU A 36 -10.71 6.00 -8.30
C GLU A 36 -10.03 5.75 -6.94
N GLU A 37 -8.71 5.60 -6.83
CA GLU A 37 -8.09 5.44 -5.49
C GLU A 37 -7.22 6.64 -5.10
N TYR A 38 -6.55 7.27 -6.07
CA TYR A 38 -5.87 8.56 -5.88
C TYR A 38 -6.82 9.77 -5.97
N GLY A 39 -7.98 9.63 -6.61
CA GLY A 39 -9.01 10.68 -6.70
C GLY A 39 -10.19 10.52 -5.71
N LYS A 40 -10.19 9.49 -4.85
CA LYS A 40 -11.20 9.30 -3.78
C LYS A 40 -10.75 9.78 -2.41
N PHE A 41 -9.66 10.54 -2.33
CA PHE A 41 -9.44 11.32 -1.12
C PHE A 41 -10.58 12.33 -0.98
N PRO A 42 -11.12 12.54 0.22
CA PRO A 42 -12.11 13.58 0.42
C PRO A 42 -11.52 14.91 -0.05
N ALA A 43 -12.29 15.71 -0.82
CA ALA A 43 -11.78 16.96 -1.40
C ALA A 43 -11.18 17.92 -0.36
N HIS A 44 -11.64 17.85 0.89
CA HIS A 44 -11.10 18.64 2.00
C HIS A 44 -9.70 18.23 2.48
N VAL A 45 -9.18 17.09 1.99
CA VAL A 45 -7.84 16.58 2.30
C VAL A 45 -6.89 16.84 1.15
N LEU A 46 -7.36 17.30 -0.02
CA LEU A 46 -6.55 17.38 -1.23
C LEU A 46 -6.09 18.79 -1.60
N SER A 47 -4.81 18.95 -1.93
CA SER A 47 -4.33 20.06 -2.75
C SER A 47 -3.63 19.55 -4.01
N GLU A 48 -4.05 20.02 -5.18
CA GLU A 48 -3.35 19.71 -6.43
C GLU A 48 -2.16 20.66 -6.58
N LYS A 49 -0.96 20.12 -6.83
CA LYS A 49 0.18 20.94 -7.25
C LYS A 49 0.68 20.47 -8.60
N ASP A 50 0.86 21.44 -9.49
CA ASP A 50 1.62 21.21 -10.71
C ASP A 50 3.07 20.92 -10.31
N PRO A 51 3.66 19.82 -10.80
CA PRO A 51 5.06 19.53 -10.51
C PRO A 51 5.94 20.67 -11.02
N LYS A 52 6.87 21.15 -10.18
CA LYS A 52 7.89 22.16 -10.54
C LYS A 52 8.59 21.78 -11.85
N PRO A 53 9.11 22.76 -12.62
CA PRO A 53 9.73 22.50 -13.92
C PRO A 53 10.75 21.37 -13.85
N LYS A 54 10.55 20.37 -14.71
CA LYS A 54 11.30 19.11 -14.76
C LYS A 54 12.72 19.39 -15.24
N ASP A 55 13.73 19.02 -14.44
CA ASP A 55 15.09 18.91 -14.96
C ASP A 55 15.15 17.68 -15.88
N LEU A 56 15.09 17.93 -17.20
CA LEU A 56 15.05 16.89 -18.22
C LEU A 56 16.31 16.02 -18.25
N ASN A 57 17.43 16.48 -17.67
CA ASN A 57 18.70 15.78 -17.70
C ASN A 57 18.81 14.64 -16.66
N ARG A 58 17.86 14.53 -15.73
CA ARG A 58 17.86 13.54 -14.64
C ARG A 58 16.58 12.70 -14.60
N ARG A 59 16.06 12.31 -15.76
CA ARG A 59 14.92 11.39 -15.86
C ARG A 59 15.35 9.97 -16.16
N CYS A 60 14.59 9.00 -15.66
CA CYS A 60 14.77 7.58 -15.95
C CYS A 60 14.31 7.18 -17.36
N THR A 61 13.66 8.09 -18.09
CA THR A 61 13.23 7.89 -19.46
C THR A 61 13.31 9.22 -20.23
N THR A 62 13.64 9.13 -21.51
CA THR A 62 13.59 10.23 -22.48
C THR A 62 12.21 10.41 -23.09
N ASP A 63 11.33 9.42 -22.93
CA ASP A 63 9.99 9.42 -23.50
C ASP A 63 9.00 10.17 -22.60
N ASN A 64 7.84 10.52 -23.18
CA ASN A 64 6.76 11.20 -22.48
C ASN A 64 5.93 10.24 -21.62
N PHE A 65 6.56 9.55 -20.67
CA PHE A 65 5.84 8.78 -19.66
C PHE A 65 6.46 8.90 -18.26
N THR A 66 5.68 8.50 -17.27
CA THR A 66 6.08 8.39 -15.85
C THR A 66 5.97 6.92 -15.45
N TYR A 67 6.99 6.40 -14.78
CA TYR A 67 6.91 5.08 -14.16
C TYR A 67 6.08 5.15 -12.89
N ILE A 68 5.01 4.38 -12.83
CA ILE A 68 4.17 4.23 -11.64
C ILE A 68 4.55 2.95 -10.94
N ILE A 69 4.82 3.03 -9.65
CA ILE A 69 5.16 1.89 -8.78
C ILE A 69 4.05 1.74 -7.75
N ASN A 70 3.42 0.57 -7.71
CA ASN A 70 2.38 0.25 -6.74
C ASN A 70 3.00 -0.16 -5.40
N LEU A 71 2.50 0.43 -4.31
CA LEU A 71 2.79 0.04 -2.94
C LEU A 71 1.51 -0.47 -2.27
N ASN A 72 1.41 -1.76 -2.04
CA ASN A 72 0.28 -2.35 -1.34
C ASN A 72 0.50 -2.29 0.16
N VAL A 73 -0.41 -1.65 0.89
CA VAL A 73 -0.26 -1.40 2.32
C VAL A 73 -1.18 -2.33 3.11
N HIS A 74 -0.63 -2.90 4.18
CA HIS A 74 -1.28 -3.81 5.11
C HIS A 74 -0.99 -3.36 6.54
N LEU A 75 -2.03 -3.18 7.33
CA LEU A 75 -1.98 -2.65 8.69
C LEU A 75 -2.55 -3.70 9.63
N GLN A 76 -1.81 -4.01 10.69
CA GLN A 76 -2.40 -4.69 11.83
C GLN A 76 -3.53 -3.83 12.40
N LYS A 77 -4.60 -4.46 12.90
CA LYS A 77 -5.74 -3.79 13.50
C LYS A 77 -5.38 -2.61 14.41
N TYR A 78 -4.47 -2.83 15.36
CA TYR A 78 -4.05 -1.79 16.31
C TYR A 78 -3.23 -0.65 15.66
N ALA A 79 -2.55 -0.88 14.53
CA ALA A 79 -1.88 0.18 13.79
C ALA A 79 -2.92 1.08 13.12
N ALA A 80 -3.95 0.49 12.51
CA ALA A 80 -5.06 1.21 11.91
C ALA A 80 -5.82 2.06 12.94
N GLU A 81 -6.11 1.51 14.12
CA GLU A 81 -6.72 2.23 15.25
C GLU A 81 -5.80 3.36 15.75
N SER A 82 -4.49 3.12 15.86
CA SER A 82 -3.53 4.15 16.29
C SER A 82 -3.44 5.32 15.31
N ILE A 83 -3.52 5.08 14.01
CA ILE A 83 -3.54 6.14 12.98
C ILE A 83 -4.82 6.98 13.12
N GLU A 84 -5.97 6.33 13.31
CA GLU A 84 -7.26 6.99 13.51
C GLU A 84 -7.25 7.91 14.74
N ASP A 85 -6.77 7.40 15.88
CA ASP A 85 -6.74 8.16 17.13
C ASP A 85 -5.72 9.30 17.09
N ALA A 86 -4.60 9.10 16.40
CA ALA A 86 -3.62 10.15 16.19
C ALA A 86 -4.14 11.27 15.26
N ALA A 87 -4.99 10.95 14.28
CA ALA A 87 -5.67 11.95 13.47
C ALA A 87 -6.65 12.80 14.30
N LYS A 88 -7.43 12.17 15.19
CA LYS A 88 -8.36 12.87 16.10
C LYS A 88 -7.61 13.86 17.00
N SER A 89 -6.50 13.41 17.61
CA SER A 89 -5.73 14.22 18.56
C SER A 89 -4.91 15.35 17.91
N LYS A 90 -4.36 15.15 16.71
CA LYS A 90 -3.50 16.14 16.02
C LYS A 90 -4.30 17.19 15.24
N LEU A 91 -5.43 16.82 14.63
CA LEU A 91 -6.20 17.70 13.75
C LEU A 91 -7.54 18.16 14.35
N GLY A 92 -7.96 17.62 15.50
CA GLY A 92 -9.29 17.89 16.07
C GLY A 92 -10.44 17.41 15.19
N MET A 93 -10.15 16.55 14.20
CA MET A 93 -11.11 16.04 13.23
C MET A 93 -11.52 14.62 13.60
N ASN A 94 -12.82 14.37 13.74
CA ASN A 94 -13.37 13.03 13.88
C ASN A 94 -13.48 12.35 12.51
N LEU A 95 -12.32 11.96 11.96
CA LEU A 95 -12.26 11.20 10.71
C LEU A 95 -12.63 9.74 10.96
N LYS A 96 -13.30 9.12 9.98
CA LYS A 96 -13.45 7.66 9.97
C LYS A 96 -12.07 7.03 9.75
N GLN A 97 -11.84 5.84 10.30
CA GLN A 97 -10.57 5.11 10.20
C GLN A 97 -9.96 5.11 8.79
N ARG A 98 -10.77 4.78 7.77
CA ARG A 98 -10.32 4.73 6.38
C ARG A 98 -9.81 6.08 5.88
N ASP A 99 -10.47 7.18 6.24
CA ASP A 99 -10.10 8.53 5.80
C ASP A 99 -8.81 9.00 6.52
N ALA A 100 -8.65 8.64 7.80
CA ALA A 100 -7.41 8.90 8.54
C ALA A 100 -6.22 8.14 7.93
N ILE A 101 -6.41 6.86 7.59
CA ILE A 101 -5.40 6.04 6.92
C ILE A 101 -5.07 6.61 5.53
N LEU A 102 -6.09 6.94 4.74
CA LEU A 102 -5.91 7.59 3.45
C LEU A 102 -5.07 8.85 3.62
N SER A 103 -5.47 9.78 4.49
CA SER A 103 -4.72 11.01 4.74
C SER A 103 -3.27 10.74 5.12
N TYR A 104 -3.02 9.83 6.07
CA TYR A 104 -1.67 9.52 6.55
C TYR A 104 -0.75 8.98 5.44
N PHE A 105 -1.22 7.96 4.71
CA PHE A 105 -0.44 7.39 3.62
C PHE A 105 -0.38 8.32 2.41
N GLY A 106 -1.43 9.09 2.14
CA GLY A 106 -1.44 10.14 1.13
C GLY A 106 -0.31 11.13 1.37
N THR A 107 -0.14 11.63 2.60
CA THR A 107 0.95 12.56 2.92
C THR A 107 2.32 11.92 2.63
N ILE A 108 2.53 10.68 3.06
CA ILE A 108 3.76 9.91 2.77
C ILE A 108 4.02 9.80 1.26
N ALA A 109 3.01 9.44 0.49
CA ALA A 109 3.14 9.28 -0.96
C ALA A 109 3.51 10.59 -1.63
N ASN A 110 2.96 11.70 -1.15
CA ASN A 110 3.22 13.02 -1.71
C ASN A 110 4.62 13.52 -1.45
N GLU A 111 5.13 13.31 -0.24
CA GLU A 111 6.51 13.63 0.10
C GLU A 111 7.48 12.81 -0.79
N LEU A 112 7.24 11.50 -0.90
CA LEU A 112 8.02 10.64 -1.79
C LEU A 112 7.94 11.08 -3.27
N ASN A 113 6.73 11.39 -3.74
CA ASN A 113 6.51 11.76 -5.14
C ASN A 113 7.04 13.16 -5.47
N ALA A 114 7.08 14.09 -4.50
CA ALA A 114 7.74 15.38 -4.68
C ALA A 114 9.24 15.20 -4.99
N ASP A 115 9.88 14.22 -4.36
CA ASP A 115 11.28 13.87 -4.59
C ASP A 115 11.47 13.06 -5.89
N LEU A 116 10.62 12.05 -6.13
CA LEU A 116 10.74 11.14 -7.27
C LEU A 116 10.25 11.71 -8.61
N ALA A 117 9.38 12.73 -8.60
CA ALA A 117 8.83 13.33 -9.82
C ALA A 117 9.91 13.83 -10.78
N ARG A 118 11.03 14.33 -10.25
CA ARG A 118 12.19 14.77 -11.05
C ARG A 118 12.80 13.63 -11.86
N LEU A 119 12.68 12.40 -11.36
CA LEU A 119 13.18 11.19 -12.02
C LEU A 119 12.18 10.61 -13.02
N GLY A 120 10.96 11.15 -13.10
CA GLY A 120 9.87 10.57 -13.89
C GLY A 120 9.33 9.28 -13.27
N VAL A 121 9.35 9.19 -11.94
CA VAL A 121 8.86 8.04 -11.17
C VAL A 121 7.85 8.54 -10.13
N GLN A 122 6.79 7.78 -9.89
CA GLN A 122 5.82 8.02 -8.84
C GLN A 122 5.46 6.70 -8.14
N VAL A 123 5.23 6.77 -6.84
CA VAL A 123 4.69 5.70 -6.01
C VAL A 123 3.20 5.96 -5.79
N VAL A 124 2.39 4.92 -6.00
CA VAL A 124 0.95 4.91 -5.78
C VAL A 124 0.63 3.91 -4.69
N ILE A 125 0.04 4.40 -3.61
CA ILE A 125 -0.38 3.59 -2.47
C ILE A 125 -1.75 2.95 -2.74
N GLN A 126 -1.84 1.63 -2.52
CA GLN A 126 -3.04 0.81 -2.69
C GLN A 126 -3.56 0.37 -1.31
N LEU A 127 -4.83 0.64 -1.01
CA LEU A 127 -5.49 0.39 0.29
C LEU A 127 -6.75 -0.48 0.17
N LYS A 128 -7.00 -1.09 -1.00
CA LYS A 128 -8.20 -1.91 -1.29
C LYS A 128 -8.48 -3.01 -0.25
N ARG A 129 -7.45 -3.57 0.39
CA ARG A 129 -7.52 -4.53 1.50
C ARG A 129 -6.44 -4.22 2.53
N TYR A 130 -6.52 -3.03 3.13
CA TYR A 130 -5.45 -2.53 3.98
C TYR A 130 -5.27 -3.25 5.31
N LYS A 131 -6.15 -4.18 5.70
CA LYS A 131 -5.99 -4.92 6.95
C LYS A 131 -5.10 -6.12 6.70
N ALA A 132 -4.05 -6.29 7.50
CA ALA A 132 -3.15 -7.43 7.36
C ALA A 132 -3.89 -8.77 7.54
N GLU A 133 -4.92 -8.78 8.37
CA GLU A 133 -5.76 -9.94 8.66
C GLU A 133 -6.66 -10.36 7.48
N ASP A 134 -6.87 -9.47 6.49
CA ASP A 134 -7.58 -9.82 5.24
C ASP A 134 -6.70 -10.67 4.30
N PHE A 135 -5.40 -10.78 4.60
CA PHE A 135 -4.40 -11.32 3.70
C PHE A 135 -3.56 -12.43 4.33
N ILE A 136 -3.33 -12.36 5.63
CA ILE A 136 -2.43 -13.24 6.36
C ILE A 136 -3.19 -13.84 7.53
N ASP A 137 -3.02 -15.15 7.71
CA ASP A 137 -3.53 -15.83 8.89
C ASP A 137 -2.75 -15.35 10.12
N THR A 138 -3.35 -14.40 10.84
CA THR A 138 -2.82 -13.94 12.14
C THR A 138 -3.37 -14.88 13.21
N ASN A 139 -2.53 -15.76 13.74
CA ASN A 139 -2.87 -16.57 14.91
C ASN A 139 -3.45 -15.67 16.03
N SER A 140 -4.53 -16.13 16.66
CA SER A 140 -5.22 -15.38 17.73
C SER A 140 -4.35 -15.06 18.96
N PHE A 141 -3.20 -15.73 19.10
CA PHE A 141 -2.18 -15.45 20.10
C PHE A 141 -0.85 -15.14 19.41
N ASP A 142 -0.60 -13.84 19.21
CA ASP A 142 0.65 -13.34 18.70
C ASP A 142 1.58 -13.00 19.88
N THR A 143 2.50 -13.92 20.19
CA THR A 143 3.50 -13.74 21.27
C THR A 143 4.80 -13.12 20.78
N SER A 144 4.82 -12.60 19.55
CA SER A 144 6.07 -12.13 18.93
C SER A 144 6.65 -10.94 19.71
N CYS A 145 5.80 -10.03 20.21
CA CYS A 145 6.23 -8.87 20.98
C CYS A 145 6.83 -9.21 22.37
N GLU A 146 6.58 -10.41 22.90
CA GLU A 146 7.02 -10.83 24.23
C GLU A 146 8.31 -11.68 24.19
N ILE A 147 8.57 -12.37 23.07
CA ILE A 147 9.57 -13.45 23.02
C ILE A 147 10.69 -13.16 22.00
N LYS A 148 10.42 -12.39 20.95
CA LYS A 148 11.37 -12.17 19.84
C LYS A 148 11.14 -10.84 19.14
N ASP A 149 11.90 -10.58 18.08
CA ASP A 149 11.71 -9.39 17.27
C ASP A 149 10.42 -9.51 16.43
N ALA A 150 9.41 -8.71 16.78
CA ALA A 150 8.08 -8.83 16.19
C ALA A 150 8.05 -8.47 14.70
N VAL A 151 8.83 -7.48 14.26
CA VAL A 151 8.91 -7.12 12.84
C VAL A 151 9.51 -8.27 12.04
N THR A 152 10.61 -8.84 12.52
CA THR A 152 11.30 -9.96 11.88
C THR A 152 10.38 -11.15 11.71
N ASP A 153 9.75 -11.59 12.80
CA ASP A 153 8.94 -12.79 12.81
C ASP A 153 7.68 -12.66 11.95
N ARG A 154 6.93 -11.58 12.14
CA ARG A 154 5.70 -11.33 11.39
C ARG A 154 6.00 -11.12 9.92
N LEU A 155 7.07 -10.39 9.59
CA LEU A 155 7.45 -10.16 8.19
C LEU A 155 7.90 -11.45 7.50
N ASP A 156 8.63 -12.34 8.17
CA ASP A 156 9.04 -13.62 7.59
C ASP A 156 7.83 -14.52 7.32
N SER A 157 6.90 -14.60 8.27
CA SER A 157 5.62 -15.30 8.07
C SER A 157 4.84 -14.72 6.89
N SER A 158 4.71 -13.39 6.85
CA SER A 158 4.01 -12.66 5.78
C SER A 158 4.64 -12.88 4.42
N PHE A 159 5.97 -12.83 4.36
CA PHE A 159 6.75 -13.03 3.15
C PHE A 159 6.56 -14.43 2.58
N ASN A 160 6.58 -15.46 3.44
CA ASN A 160 6.38 -16.84 3.00
C ASN A 160 4.97 -17.04 2.43
N GLN A 161 3.93 -16.52 3.11
CA GLN A 161 2.55 -16.61 2.63
C GLN A 161 2.37 -15.87 1.29
N LEU A 162 2.95 -14.67 1.16
CA LEU A 162 2.95 -13.92 -0.12
C LEU A 162 3.66 -14.69 -1.23
N LYS A 163 4.78 -15.34 -0.92
CA LYS A 163 5.54 -16.14 -1.89
C LYS A 163 4.74 -17.36 -2.35
N ASP A 164 3.98 -17.99 -1.46
CA ASP A 164 3.12 -19.12 -1.81
C ASP A 164 1.99 -18.71 -2.77
N VAL A 165 1.45 -17.49 -2.62
CA VAL A 165 0.34 -16.99 -3.45
C VAL A 165 0.81 -16.35 -4.77
N PHE A 166 1.85 -15.51 -4.74
CA PHE A 166 2.27 -14.69 -5.89
C PHE A 166 3.59 -15.12 -6.52
N GLN A 167 4.29 -16.11 -5.93
CA GLN A 167 5.58 -16.61 -6.39
C GLN A 167 6.57 -15.47 -6.61
N ASP A 168 6.97 -15.21 -7.86
CA ASP A 168 7.97 -14.20 -8.20
C ASP A 168 7.38 -12.78 -8.36
N SER A 169 6.05 -12.66 -8.42
CA SER A 169 5.33 -11.41 -8.75
C SER A 169 4.70 -10.71 -7.54
N ILE A 170 5.38 -10.73 -6.39
CA ILE A 170 4.89 -10.15 -5.12
C ILE A 170 4.71 -8.61 -5.21
N GLY A 171 5.51 -7.92 -6.02
CA GLY A 171 5.56 -6.46 -6.07
C GLY A 171 6.07 -5.83 -4.77
N LEU A 172 5.70 -4.56 -4.51
CA LEU A 172 6.00 -3.90 -3.23
C LEU A 172 4.83 -4.06 -2.27
N GLN A 173 5.12 -4.63 -1.11
CA GLN A 173 4.18 -4.86 -0.02
C GLN A 173 4.73 -4.18 1.24
N LEU A 174 3.90 -3.40 1.93
CA LEU A 174 4.24 -2.76 3.20
C LEU A 174 3.32 -3.29 4.29
N PHE A 175 3.91 -3.82 5.35
CA PHE A 175 3.22 -4.22 6.56
C PHE A 175 3.58 -3.29 7.72
N VAL A 176 2.57 -2.75 8.38
CA VAL A 176 2.73 -1.95 9.60
C VAL A 176 2.20 -2.73 10.79
N TRP A 177 3.12 -3.04 11.70
CA TRP A 177 2.90 -3.85 12.89
C TRP A 177 2.86 -2.99 14.14
N THR A 178 2.26 -3.49 15.21
CA THR A 178 2.26 -2.85 16.53
C THR A 178 2.75 -3.81 17.60
N CYS A 179 3.36 -3.26 18.65
CA CYS A 179 3.60 -4.01 19.89
C CYS A 179 3.03 -3.22 21.07
N PRO A 180 2.33 -3.88 22.02
CA PRO A 180 1.83 -3.23 23.22
C PRO A 180 2.95 -2.69 24.12
N GLN A 181 4.11 -3.34 24.11
CA GLN A 181 5.29 -2.93 24.87
C GLN A 181 6.36 -2.40 23.93
N VAL A 182 6.88 -1.22 24.25
CA VAL A 182 8.01 -0.63 23.53
C VAL A 182 9.28 -1.33 24.00
N ASN A 183 9.87 -2.13 23.12
CA ASN A 183 11.20 -2.66 23.32
C ASN A 183 12.17 -1.97 22.35
N SER A 184 13.12 -1.20 22.89
CA SER A 184 14.12 -0.48 22.10
C SER A 184 15.10 -1.39 21.37
N SER A 185 15.16 -2.69 21.71
CA SER A 185 15.96 -3.66 20.99
C SER A 185 15.28 -4.22 19.73
N PHE A 186 13.99 -3.91 19.49
CA PHE A 186 13.29 -4.39 18.31
C PHE A 186 13.64 -3.54 17.09
N LEU A 187 13.78 -4.22 15.96
CA LEU A 187 13.88 -3.61 14.65
C LEU A 187 12.60 -2.84 14.36
N THR A 188 12.80 -1.63 13.85
CA THR A 188 11.71 -0.73 13.45
C THR A 188 11.38 -0.88 11.96
N LEU A 189 12.31 -1.43 11.19
CA LEU A 189 12.22 -1.65 9.76
C LEU A 189 12.96 -2.95 9.40
N LYS A 190 12.34 -3.77 8.54
CA LYS A 190 12.98 -4.91 7.88
C LYS A 190 12.45 -5.03 6.45
N ILE A 191 13.29 -5.50 5.53
CA ILE A 191 12.91 -5.72 4.14
C ILE A 191 13.33 -7.12 3.69
N ASN A 192 12.35 -7.92 3.28
CA ASN A 192 12.59 -9.21 2.62
C ASN A 192 12.55 -9.05 1.10
N LYS A 193 13.55 -9.62 0.43
CA LYS A 193 13.71 -9.54 -1.04
C LYS A 193 13.18 -10.80 -1.70
N ASN A 194 12.36 -10.62 -2.72
CA ASN A 194 11.94 -11.68 -3.64
C ASN A 194 12.42 -11.32 -5.04
N GLU A 195 13.48 -11.99 -5.49
CA GLU A 195 14.13 -11.72 -6.78
C GLU A 195 14.47 -10.23 -6.99
N ASP A 196 14.36 -9.75 -8.22
CA ASP A 196 14.72 -8.38 -8.59
C ASP A 196 13.67 -7.34 -8.20
N CYS A 197 12.38 -7.68 -8.31
CA CYS A 197 11.28 -6.72 -8.32
C CYS A 197 10.27 -6.88 -7.16
N GLY A 198 10.35 -7.95 -6.38
CA GLY A 198 9.49 -8.16 -5.21
C GLY A 198 10.17 -7.72 -3.92
N ARG A 199 9.50 -6.90 -3.12
CA ARG A 199 9.98 -6.50 -1.78
C ARG A 199 8.82 -6.48 -0.80
N VAL A 200 9.03 -7.07 0.37
CA VAL A 200 8.09 -7.03 1.47
C VAL A 200 8.75 -6.26 2.62
N ILE A 201 8.17 -5.12 2.95
CA ILE A 201 8.66 -4.15 3.93
C ILE A 201 7.84 -4.34 5.20
N GLY A 202 8.50 -4.52 6.35
CA GLY A 202 7.86 -4.55 7.65
C GLY A 202 8.30 -3.35 8.47
N VAL A 203 7.36 -2.60 9.02
CA VAL A 203 7.59 -1.43 9.88
C VAL A 203 6.89 -1.62 11.22
N LEU A 204 7.57 -1.29 12.32
CA LEU A 204 6.95 -1.20 13.64
C LEU A 204 6.37 0.21 13.83
N TRP A 205 5.11 0.29 14.24
CA TRP A 205 4.45 1.53 14.61
C TRP A 205 5.09 2.13 15.86
N GLN A 206 5.61 3.35 15.73
CA GLN A 206 6.24 4.13 16.80
C GLN A 206 5.64 5.54 16.92
N GLY A 207 4.41 5.72 16.44
CA GLY A 207 3.75 7.01 16.28
C GLY A 207 3.86 7.57 14.87
N ILE A 208 3.09 8.63 14.56
CA ILE A 208 2.91 9.17 13.20
C ILE A 208 4.26 9.48 12.52
N ASP A 209 5.07 10.35 13.12
CA ASP A 209 6.23 10.92 12.46
C ASP A 209 7.39 9.90 12.32
N PRO A 210 7.78 9.14 13.38
CA PRO A 210 8.83 8.11 13.25
C PRO A 210 8.47 6.99 12.28
N THR A 211 7.19 6.55 12.29
CA THR A 211 6.71 5.53 11.37
C THR A 211 6.69 6.05 9.94
N SER A 212 6.29 7.30 9.71
CA SER A 212 6.29 7.93 8.38
C SER A 212 7.71 7.96 7.79
N THR A 213 8.70 8.38 8.58
CA THR A 213 10.11 8.34 8.16
C THR A 213 10.59 6.92 7.85
N SER A 214 10.22 5.94 8.69
CA SER A 214 10.59 4.55 8.48
C SER A 214 9.97 3.96 7.21
N ILE A 215 8.71 4.33 6.89
CA ILE A 215 8.03 3.93 5.66
C ILE A 215 8.74 4.54 4.45
N LYS A 216 9.04 5.85 4.47
CA LYS A 216 9.74 6.52 3.37
C LYS A 216 11.12 5.92 3.11
N SER A 217 11.92 5.73 4.17
CA SER A 217 13.20 5.03 4.10
C SER A 217 13.05 3.61 3.55
N GLY A 218 12.08 2.84 4.04
CA GLY A 218 11.85 1.46 3.62
C GLY A 218 11.43 1.33 2.15
N VAL A 219 10.57 2.23 1.67
CA VAL A 219 10.15 2.27 0.25
C VAL A 219 11.34 2.61 -0.65
N LEU A 220 12.13 3.61 -0.28
CA LEU A 220 13.31 4.00 -1.03
C LEU A 220 14.38 2.91 -1.02
N GLU A 221 14.62 2.25 0.11
CA GLU A 221 15.53 1.10 0.20
C GLU A 221 15.01 -0.08 -0.64
N ALA A 222 13.71 -0.34 -0.64
CA ALA A 222 13.12 -1.40 -1.46
C ALA A 222 13.36 -1.18 -2.96
N ILE A 223 13.22 0.06 -3.43
CA ILE A 223 13.43 0.46 -4.84
C ILE A 223 14.92 0.53 -5.18
N THR A 224 15.73 1.14 -4.32
CA THR A 224 17.14 1.47 -4.64
C THR A 224 18.14 0.41 -4.19
N GLY A 225 17.78 -0.40 -3.20
CA GLY A 225 18.68 -1.32 -2.49
C GLY A 225 19.68 -0.64 -1.56
N ILE A 226 19.56 0.67 -1.29
CA ILE A 226 20.45 1.41 -0.38
C ILE A 226 19.72 1.64 0.94
N PRO A 227 20.26 1.19 2.08
CA PRO A 227 19.62 1.39 3.38
C PRO A 227 19.71 2.85 3.83
N ASP A 228 18.80 3.23 4.73
CA ASP A 228 18.85 4.49 5.50
C ASP A 228 18.81 5.78 4.66
N LEU A 229 18.15 5.75 3.50
CA LEU A 229 18.17 6.84 2.51
C LEU A 229 17.35 8.10 2.86
N TYR A 230 16.50 8.05 3.89
CA TYR A 230 15.56 9.15 4.22
C TYR A 230 15.64 9.59 5.68
N LEU A 231 16.74 9.27 6.38
CA LEU A 231 16.90 9.60 7.80
C LEU A 231 16.98 11.11 8.07
N ASP A 232 17.40 11.92 7.09
CA ASP A 232 17.48 13.38 7.19
C ASP A 232 16.27 14.10 6.58
N GLY A 233 15.25 13.35 6.12
CA GLY A 233 14.05 13.90 5.51
C GLY A 233 14.23 14.38 4.06
N SER A 234 15.35 14.05 3.40
CA SER A 234 15.60 14.43 2.01
C SER A 234 16.14 13.26 1.18
N LEU A 235 15.77 13.21 -0.10
CA LEU A 235 16.30 12.21 -1.01
C LEU A 235 17.66 12.67 -1.60
N PRO A 236 18.77 11.94 -1.38
CA PRO A 236 20.04 12.25 -2.04
C PRO A 236 20.01 11.79 -3.50
N VAL A 237 19.36 12.60 -4.36
CA VAL A 237 19.02 12.28 -5.76
C VAL A 237 20.20 11.70 -6.55
N ASP A 238 21.40 12.29 -6.42
CA ASP A 238 22.60 11.83 -7.13
C ASP A 238 23.02 10.40 -6.76
N ARG A 239 22.78 10.00 -5.51
CA ARG A 239 23.15 8.68 -5.00
C ARG A 239 22.15 7.60 -5.39
N VAL A 240 20.89 7.98 -5.59
CA VAL A 240 19.79 7.04 -5.85
C VAL A 240 19.41 6.94 -7.33
N PHE A 241 19.76 7.94 -8.14
CA PHE A 241 19.30 8.08 -9.52
C PHE A 241 19.42 6.79 -10.33
N SER A 242 20.63 6.24 -10.44
CA SER A 242 20.88 5.03 -11.22
C SER A 242 20.06 3.83 -10.73
N ASN A 243 19.90 3.68 -9.41
CA ASN A 243 19.18 2.55 -8.83
C ASN A 243 17.67 2.68 -9.01
N VAL A 244 17.11 3.89 -8.83
CA VAL A 244 15.68 4.17 -9.09
C VAL A 244 15.35 3.90 -10.55
N CYS A 245 16.18 4.37 -11.48
CA CYS A 245 15.95 4.17 -12.90
C CYS A 245 16.11 2.72 -13.33
N ARG A 246 17.09 2.01 -12.76
CA ARG A 246 17.27 0.57 -13.00
C ARG A 246 16.05 -0.22 -12.53
N TYR A 247 15.56 0.04 -11.32
CA TYR A 247 14.37 -0.62 -10.79
C TYR A 247 13.16 -0.33 -11.68
N SER A 248 12.91 0.95 -11.98
CA SER A 248 11.76 1.38 -12.77
C SER A 248 11.78 0.79 -14.18
N GLY A 249 12.94 0.81 -14.86
CA GLY A 249 13.06 0.26 -16.21
C GLY A 249 12.99 -1.27 -16.29
N LYS A 250 13.42 -1.99 -15.24
CA LYS A 250 13.42 -3.46 -15.21
C LYS A 250 12.11 -4.05 -14.70
N CYS A 251 11.48 -3.39 -13.73
CA CYS A 251 10.38 -3.98 -12.96
C CYS A 251 8.99 -3.44 -13.34
N VAL A 252 8.90 -2.24 -13.92
CA VAL A 252 7.61 -1.62 -14.24
C VAL A 252 7.20 -1.99 -15.66
N GLY A 253 6.04 -2.65 -15.77
CA GLY A 253 5.44 -3.05 -17.04
C GLY A 253 4.86 -1.86 -17.83
N VAL A 254 4.44 -2.12 -19.07
CA VAL A 254 3.70 -1.11 -19.86
C VAL A 254 2.27 -0.99 -19.34
N GLU A 255 1.62 -2.14 -19.13
CA GLU A 255 0.24 -2.22 -18.64
C GLU A 255 0.17 -2.29 -17.11
N PRO A 256 -0.96 -1.91 -16.50
CA PRO A 256 -1.21 -2.07 -15.07
C PRO A 256 -0.98 -3.49 -14.55
N GLY A 257 -0.10 -3.61 -13.57
CA GLY A 257 0.20 -4.88 -12.89
C GLY A 257 0.52 -4.71 -11.40
N VAL A 258 0.89 -5.80 -10.74
CA VAL A 258 1.15 -5.85 -9.29
C VAL A 258 2.30 -4.91 -8.88
N ILE A 259 3.32 -4.78 -9.73
CA ILE A 259 4.47 -3.89 -9.49
C ILE A 259 4.17 -2.44 -9.87
N GLY A 260 3.46 -2.21 -10.99
CA GLY A 260 3.29 -0.86 -11.54
C GLY A 260 3.08 -0.84 -13.05
N TRP A 261 2.99 0.36 -13.63
CA TRP A 261 2.84 0.58 -15.07
C TRP A 261 3.49 1.87 -15.59
N LYS A 262 3.52 2.06 -16.91
CA LYS A 262 3.94 3.32 -17.54
C LYS A 262 2.72 4.19 -17.84
N GLN A 263 2.68 5.40 -17.27
CA GLN A 263 1.64 6.38 -17.58
C GLN A 263 2.14 7.39 -18.62
N PHE A 264 1.48 7.48 -19.77
CA PHE A 264 1.87 8.36 -20.89
C PHE A 264 1.38 9.82 -20.78
N ASP A 265 0.71 10.16 -19.67
CA ASP A 265 0.22 11.51 -19.36
C ASP A 265 0.99 12.17 -18.20
N VAL A 266 0.93 13.50 -18.15
CA VAL A 266 1.46 14.27 -17.02
C VAL A 266 0.51 14.10 -15.83
N LEU A 267 0.84 13.18 -14.92
CA LEU A 267 0.11 13.02 -13.66
C LEU A 267 0.38 14.21 -12.73
N LYS A 268 -0.71 14.83 -12.27
CA LYS A 268 -0.71 15.86 -11.23
C LYS A 268 -0.39 15.24 -9.86
N LEU A 269 0.34 15.96 -9.02
CA LEU A 269 0.57 15.54 -7.63
C LEU A 269 -0.66 15.90 -6.80
N ILE A 270 -1.22 14.90 -6.13
CA ILE A 270 -2.42 15.03 -5.29
C ILE A 270 -1.98 15.03 -3.82
N HIS A 271 -1.74 16.21 -3.24
CA HIS A 271 -1.28 16.38 -1.87
C HIS A 271 -2.38 16.09 -0.85
N ALA A 272 -2.15 15.19 0.09
CA ALA A 272 -2.92 15.14 1.33
C ALA A 272 -2.40 16.28 2.25
N ILE A 273 -3.10 17.43 2.24
CA ILE A 273 -2.88 18.78 2.81
C ILE A 273 -1.99 18.85 4.09
N PRO A 274 -1.11 19.88 4.27
CA PRO A 274 -1.45 21.32 4.35
C PRO A 274 -1.24 22.16 3.08
N ASP A 275 -2.19 23.04 2.76
CA ASP A 275 -1.91 24.27 2.02
C ASP A 275 -1.74 25.39 3.07
N ASP A 276 -0.55 25.98 3.15
CA ASP A 276 -0.20 27.03 4.12
C ASP A 276 -0.82 28.39 3.76
N THR A 277 -1.88 28.42 2.96
CA THR A 277 -2.54 29.66 2.50
C THR A 277 -3.39 30.36 3.58
N HIS A 278 -3.30 29.92 4.84
CA HIS A 278 -3.79 30.65 6.01
C HIS A 278 -2.68 31.07 7.00
N GLU A 279 -1.43 31.21 6.55
CA GLU A 279 -0.54 32.20 7.17
C GLU A 279 -1.01 33.60 6.76
N HIS A 280 -1.93 34.17 7.54
CA HIS A 280 -2.00 35.58 7.96
C HIS A 280 -3.38 35.83 8.60
N ALA A 281 -3.37 35.99 9.92
CA ALA A 281 -4.35 36.78 10.65
C ALA A 281 -4.20 38.28 10.30
#